data_AF-A0A959UWA4-F1
#
_entry.id   AF-A0A959UWA4-F1
#
_cell.length_a   1.000
_cell.length_b   1.000
_cell.length_c   1.000
_cell.angle_alpha   90.00
_cell.angle_beta   90.00
_cell.angle_gamma   90.00
#
_symmetry.space_group_name_H-M   'P 1'
#
loop_
_entity.id
_entity.type
_entity.pdbx_description
1 polymer ?
#
loop_
_entity_poly.entity_id
_entity_poly.type
_entity_poly.pdbx_seq_one_letter_code
_entity_poly.pdbx_strand_id
1 'polypeptide(L)'
;MPSLKEVRSRITSVNSTKQITAAMKMVSAAKLRRAQDAILRMRPYAEKLGQIMGNVSAGLDPSEGKYGQQREVQRTLYVAITSNRGLAGAFNAQIVRQIKRLAQGTPGQVHVLPIGKKAMDQFKRTSWHTTDLPTDLARLFDDLSFDQVAPVAQLLMDKFADGSYDRVVLVYNRFKNAATQVVTTEQFLPIGAQHEGTTSAEAAAKPAAKAEHIMEPDRATIVEQIIPKSLKVQLYKALLDSHAAEHGARMTAMHKAT
;
A
#
# COMPACT_ATOMS: atom_id res chain seq x y z
N MET A 1 11.19 5.86 -51.16
CA MET A 1 10.36 6.88 -50.48
C MET A 1 9.19 6.18 -49.82
N PRO A 2 8.79 6.53 -48.58
CA PRO A 2 7.59 5.95 -47.99
C PRO A 2 6.40 6.24 -48.90
N SER A 3 5.55 5.24 -49.15
CA SER A 3 4.43 5.42 -50.07
C SER A 3 3.35 6.31 -49.44
N LEU A 4 2.63 7.10 -50.25
CA LEU A 4 1.50 7.91 -49.76
C LEU A 4 0.45 7.08 -48.99
N LYS A 5 0.32 5.79 -49.35
CA LYS A 5 -0.54 4.82 -48.67
C LYS A 5 -0.06 4.52 -47.24
N GLU A 6 1.25 4.38 -47.03
CA GLU A 6 1.83 4.17 -45.69
C GLU A 6 1.65 5.38 -44.80
N VAL A 7 1.84 6.59 -45.34
CA VAL A 7 1.62 7.83 -44.58
C VAL A 7 0.17 7.94 -44.13
N ARG A 8 -0.80 7.69 -45.03
CA ARG A 8 -2.22 7.70 -44.70
C ARG A 8 -2.59 6.64 -43.65
N SER A 9 -2.01 5.44 -43.74
CA SER A 9 -2.20 4.38 -42.75
C SER A 9 -1.68 4.78 -41.36
N ARG A 10 -0.49 5.39 -41.28
CA ARG A 10 0.06 5.91 -40.01
C ARG A 10 -0.83 6.99 -39.40
N ILE A 11 -1.33 7.93 -40.21
CA ILE A 11 -2.25 8.98 -39.72
C ILE A 11 -3.49 8.36 -39.07
N THR A 12 -4.13 7.39 -39.74
CA THR A 12 -5.31 6.70 -39.19
C THR A 12 -4.97 5.96 -37.89
N SER A 13 -3.84 5.27 -37.83
CA SER A 13 -3.37 4.55 -36.64
C SER A 13 -3.11 5.49 -35.45
N VAL A 14 -2.44 6.63 -35.69
CA VAL A 14 -2.15 7.62 -34.65
C VAL A 14 -3.45 8.28 -34.15
N ASN A 15 -4.36 8.64 -35.06
CA ASN A 15 -5.65 9.21 -34.69
C ASN A 15 -6.51 8.23 -33.86
N SER A 16 -6.53 6.96 -34.23
CA SER A 16 -7.21 5.92 -33.44
C SER A 16 -6.56 5.78 -32.05
N THR A 17 -5.23 5.73 -31.99
CA THR A 17 -4.50 5.67 -30.71
C THR A 17 -4.83 6.87 -29.81
N LYS A 18 -4.88 8.09 -30.38
CA LYS A 18 -5.25 9.32 -29.67
C LYS A 18 -6.67 9.27 -29.10
N GLN A 19 -7.63 8.73 -29.85
CA GLN A 19 -9.01 8.56 -29.36
C GLN A 19 -9.07 7.57 -28.19
N ILE A 20 -8.32 6.46 -28.29
CA ILE A 20 -8.24 5.44 -27.24
C ILE A 20 -7.63 6.03 -25.96
N THR A 21 -6.50 6.75 -26.06
CA THR A 21 -5.86 7.37 -24.90
C THR A 21 -6.74 8.46 -24.27
N ALA A 22 -7.45 9.25 -25.09
CA ALA A 22 -8.40 10.24 -24.60
C ALA A 22 -9.55 9.60 -23.81
N ALA A 23 -10.13 8.51 -24.33
CA ALA A 23 -11.18 7.76 -23.63
C ALA A 23 -10.65 7.15 -22.33
N MET A 24 -9.44 6.54 -22.35
CA MET A 24 -8.81 5.98 -21.16
C MET A 24 -8.49 7.02 -20.10
N LYS A 25 -8.11 8.26 -20.49
CA LYS A 25 -7.95 9.40 -19.57
C LYS A 25 -9.27 9.68 -18.84
N MET A 26 -10.38 9.77 -19.56
CA MET A 26 -11.70 10.04 -18.98
C MET A 26 -12.16 8.92 -18.04
N VAL A 27 -11.97 7.65 -18.43
CA VAL A 27 -12.28 6.49 -17.57
C VAL A 27 -11.45 6.52 -16.29
N SER A 28 -10.16 6.82 -16.39
CA SER A 28 -9.26 6.90 -15.23
C SER A 28 -9.61 8.07 -14.33
N ALA A 29 -10.01 9.22 -14.89
CA ALA A 29 -10.47 10.37 -14.11
C ALA A 29 -11.72 10.03 -13.28
N ALA A 30 -12.69 9.34 -13.88
CA ALA A 30 -13.90 8.91 -13.17
C ALA A 30 -13.58 7.91 -12.04
N LYS A 31 -12.66 6.97 -12.27
CA LYS A 31 -12.22 6.01 -11.23
C LYS A 31 -11.40 6.69 -10.14
N LEU A 32 -10.54 7.64 -10.49
CA LEU A 32 -9.78 8.45 -9.54
C LEU A 32 -10.71 9.16 -8.57
N ARG A 33 -11.75 9.83 -9.08
CA ARG A 33 -12.73 10.54 -8.23
C ARG A 33 -13.36 9.60 -7.20
N ARG A 34 -13.84 8.43 -7.63
CA ARG A 34 -14.40 7.43 -6.70
C ARG A 34 -13.39 6.96 -5.66
N ALA A 35 -12.14 6.73 -6.07
CA ALA A 35 -11.08 6.32 -5.16
C ALA A 35 -10.72 7.42 -4.14
N GLN A 36 -10.70 8.70 -4.57
CA GLN A 36 -10.53 9.84 -3.69
C GLN A 36 -11.66 9.95 -2.67
N ASP A 37 -12.92 9.79 -3.10
CA ASP A 37 -14.08 9.81 -2.21
C ASP A 37 -14.03 8.68 -1.16
N ALA A 38 -13.49 7.52 -1.53
CA ALA A 38 -13.26 6.42 -0.58
C ALA A 38 -12.18 6.77 0.47
N ILE A 39 -11.06 7.37 0.05
CA ILE A 39 -10.01 7.83 0.97
C ILE A 39 -10.53 8.92 1.92
N LEU A 40 -11.25 9.92 1.39
CA LEU A 40 -11.79 11.01 2.20
C LEU A 40 -12.75 10.51 3.28
N ARG A 41 -13.58 9.50 2.97
CA ARG A 41 -14.46 8.85 3.95
C ARG A 41 -13.70 8.03 4.99
N MET A 42 -12.55 7.46 4.62
CA MET A 42 -11.73 6.65 5.52
C MET A 42 -10.87 7.48 6.49
N ARG A 43 -10.46 8.70 6.10
CA ARG A 43 -9.56 9.54 6.90
C ARG A 43 -10.04 9.81 8.34
N PRO A 44 -11.29 10.24 8.59
CA PRO A 44 -11.75 10.50 9.95
C PRO A 44 -11.66 9.26 10.85
N TYR A 45 -11.95 8.08 10.31
CA TYR A 45 -11.86 6.82 11.03
C TYR A 45 -10.41 6.48 11.38
N ALA A 46 -9.49 6.56 10.40
CA ALA A 46 -8.08 6.28 10.62
C ALA A 46 -7.43 7.28 11.59
N GLU A 47 -7.77 8.57 11.49
CA GLU A 47 -7.29 9.62 12.40
C GLU A 47 -7.80 9.39 13.83
N LYS A 48 -9.10 9.10 14.00
CA LYS A 48 -9.67 8.85 15.33
C LYS A 48 -9.11 7.58 15.96
N LEU A 49 -8.92 6.53 15.17
CA LEU A 49 -8.29 5.28 15.63
C LEU A 49 -6.83 5.52 16.06
N GLY A 50 -6.08 6.32 15.29
CA GLY A 50 -4.72 6.73 15.65
C GLY A 50 -4.67 7.56 16.94
N GLN A 51 -5.61 8.49 17.14
CA GLN A 51 -5.75 9.25 18.38
C GLN A 51 -6.05 8.35 19.58
N ILE A 52 -6.99 7.42 19.44
CA ILE A 52 -7.33 6.46 20.50
C ILE A 52 -6.12 5.59 20.81
N MET A 53 -5.44 5.06 19.79
CA MET A 53 -4.20 4.29 19.96
C MET A 53 -3.14 5.10 20.72
N GLY A 54 -2.90 6.35 20.34
CA GLY A 54 -1.94 7.23 21.02
C GLY A 54 -2.30 7.50 22.49
N ASN A 55 -3.59 7.68 22.79
CA ASN A 55 -4.06 7.93 24.15
C ASN A 55 -4.01 6.68 25.04
N VAL A 56 -4.34 5.51 24.49
CA VAL A 56 -4.36 4.25 25.26
C VAL A 56 -2.94 3.69 25.44
N SER A 57 -2.07 3.83 24.44
CA SER A 57 -0.67 3.39 24.52
C SER A 57 0.24 4.31 25.34
N ALA A 58 -0.23 5.50 25.74
CA ALA A 58 0.52 6.41 26.59
C ALA A 58 0.80 5.76 27.96
N GLY A 59 2.05 5.26 28.13
CA GLY A 59 2.53 4.58 29.34
C GLY A 59 2.54 3.05 29.28
N LEU A 60 2.17 2.43 28.14
CA LEU A 60 2.37 1.01 27.89
C LEU A 60 3.54 0.83 26.92
N ASP A 61 4.40 -0.15 27.18
CA ASP A 61 5.45 -0.51 26.23
C ASP A 61 4.82 -1.35 25.09
N PRO A 62 4.77 -0.85 23.84
CA PRO A 62 4.20 -1.59 22.73
C PRO A 62 4.94 -2.91 22.46
N SER A 63 6.20 -3.04 22.92
CA SER A 63 7.03 -4.22 22.73
C SER A 63 6.59 -5.44 23.55
N GLU A 64 5.79 -5.23 24.60
CA GLU A 64 5.23 -6.32 25.41
C GLU A 64 4.14 -7.11 24.66
N GLY A 65 3.50 -6.51 23.66
CA GLY A 65 2.45 -7.14 22.86
C GLY A 65 3.01 -8.03 21.74
N LYS A 66 2.28 -9.11 21.42
CA LYS A 66 2.62 -10.07 20.33
C LYS A 66 2.90 -9.45 18.95
N TYR A 67 2.46 -8.22 18.71
CA TYR A 67 2.66 -7.49 17.45
C TYR A 67 3.76 -6.43 17.52
N GLY A 68 4.31 -6.15 18.70
CA GLY A 68 5.38 -5.17 18.92
C GLY A 68 6.72 -5.78 19.32
N GLN A 69 6.77 -7.09 19.56
CA GLN A 69 8.00 -7.82 19.90
C GLN A 69 9.09 -7.58 18.85
N GLN A 70 10.18 -6.93 19.27
CA GLN A 70 11.36 -6.76 18.45
C GLN A 70 12.28 -7.97 18.65
N ARG A 71 12.70 -8.55 17.54
CA ARG A 71 13.60 -9.72 17.48
C ARG A 71 14.64 -9.50 16.41
N GLU A 72 15.70 -10.29 16.45
CA GLU A 72 16.71 -10.29 15.41
C GLU A 72 16.06 -10.61 14.06
N VAL A 73 16.34 -9.78 13.04
CA VAL A 73 15.65 -9.88 11.76
C VAL A 73 16.35 -10.86 10.86
N GLN A 74 15.78 -12.05 10.77
CA GLN A 74 16.24 -13.13 9.90
C GLN A 74 15.35 -13.26 8.66
N ARG A 75 14.06 -12.93 8.77
CA ARG A 75 13.08 -13.02 7.68
C ARG A 75 12.26 -11.75 7.56
N THR A 76 12.37 -11.08 6.41
CA THR A 76 11.61 -9.87 6.10
C THR A 76 10.59 -10.12 4.99
N LEU A 77 9.35 -9.71 5.21
CA LEU A 77 8.29 -9.74 4.23
C LEU A 77 7.99 -8.34 3.70
N TYR A 78 8.20 -8.13 2.40
CA TYR A 78 7.75 -6.93 1.70
C TYR A 78 6.38 -7.15 1.06
N VAL A 79 5.39 -6.35 1.44
CA VAL A 79 4.08 -6.32 0.79
C VAL A 79 4.13 -5.33 -0.36
N ALA A 80 4.19 -5.85 -1.59
CA ALA A 80 4.31 -5.06 -2.81
C ALA A 80 2.92 -4.70 -3.35
N ILE A 81 2.48 -3.45 -3.17
CA ILE A 81 1.17 -3.01 -3.66
C ILE A 81 1.31 -2.37 -5.04
N THR A 82 0.80 -3.03 -6.06
CA THR A 82 0.87 -2.65 -7.47
C THR A 82 -0.48 -2.77 -8.16
N SER A 83 -0.57 -2.35 -9.43
CA SER A 83 -1.81 -2.44 -10.19
C SER A 83 -1.99 -3.80 -10.88
N ASN A 84 -3.25 -4.10 -11.24
CA ASN A 84 -3.55 -5.23 -12.12
C ASN A 84 -3.24 -4.92 -13.60
N ARG A 85 -3.31 -3.65 -14.00
CA ARG A 85 -3.20 -3.22 -15.41
C ARG A 85 -2.01 -2.28 -15.62
N GLY A 86 -1.43 -2.33 -16.82
CA GLY A 86 -0.35 -1.42 -17.23
C GLY A 86 -0.82 0.01 -17.56
N LEU A 87 -0.01 0.71 -18.35
CA LEU A 87 -0.28 2.06 -18.87
C LEU A 87 -0.47 3.13 -17.78
N ALA A 88 0.13 2.93 -16.62
CA ALA A 88 0.11 3.86 -15.48
C ALA A 88 1.47 4.54 -15.27
N GLY A 89 2.18 4.86 -16.37
CA GLY A 89 3.52 5.44 -16.31
C GLY A 89 4.50 4.60 -15.50
N ALA A 90 5.23 5.24 -14.58
CA ALA A 90 6.23 4.59 -13.75
C ALA A 90 5.68 3.92 -12.46
N PHE A 91 4.37 3.93 -12.25
CA PHE A 91 3.71 3.50 -11.00
C PHE A 91 4.20 2.14 -10.49
N ASN A 92 4.11 1.09 -11.33
CA ASN A 92 4.53 -0.26 -10.93
C ASN A 92 6.07 -0.37 -10.84
N ALA A 93 6.78 0.24 -11.78
CA ALA A 93 8.24 0.17 -11.84
C ALA A 93 8.90 0.82 -10.62
N GLN A 94 8.30 1.88 -10.07
CA GLN A 94 8.75 2.53 -8.84
C GLN A 94 8.69 1.59 -7.63
N ILE A 95 7.58 0.87 -7.43
CA ILE A 95 7.43 -0.11 -6.34
C ILE A 95 8.46 -1.25 -6.48
N VAL A 96 8.59 -1.80 -7.69
CA VAL A 96 9.55 -2.87 -7.96
C VAL A 96 10.98 -2.43 -7.68
N ARG A 97 11.37 -1.23 -8.13
CA ARG A 97 12.71 -0.68 -7.87
C ARG A 97 12.95 -0.45 -6.38
N GLN A 98 11.95 0.07 -5.66
CA GLN A 98 12.07 0.30 -4.22
C GLN A 98 12.28 -1.01 -3.46
N ILE A 99 11.50 -2.05 -3.76
CA ILE A 99 11.66 -3.37 -3.13
C ILE A 99 13.02 -3.96 -3.44
N LYS A 100 13.48 -3.91 -4.70
CA LYS A 100 14.82 -4.37 -5.07
C LYS A 100 15.92 -3.67 -4.26
N ARG A 101 15.80 -2.36 -4.09
CA ARG A 101 16.74 -1.57 -3.28
C ARG A 101 16.71 -1.96 -1.82
N LEU A 102 15.52 -2.12 -1.23
CA LEU A 102 15.36 -2.50 0.16
C LEU A 102 15.90 -3.92 0.42
N ALA A 103 15.58 -4.86 -0.47
CA ALA A 103 16.02 -6.25 -0.38
C ALA A 103 17.55 -6.39 -0.38
N GLN A 104 18.28 -5.52 -1.10
CA GLN A 104 19.75 -5.54 -1.12
C GLN A 104 20.40 -5.18 0.23
N GLY A 105 19.73 -4.33 1.02
CA GLY A 105 20.22 -3.90 2.33
C GLY A 105 19.61 -4.65 3.51
N THR A 106 18.78 -5.66 3.25
CA THR A 106 18.05 -6.38 4.29
C THR A 106 18.81 -7.63 4.71
N PRO A 107 19.12 -7.80 6.01
CA PRO A 107 19.74 -9.02 6.50
C PRO A 107 18.78 -10.21 6.38
N GLY A 108 19.34 -11.39 6.13
CA GLY A 108 18.59 -12.65 6.08
C GLY A 108 17.75 -12.84 4.81
N GLN A 109 16.68 -13.61 4.96
CA GLN A 109 15.80 -14.04 3.87
C GLN A 109 14.73 -12.98 3.59
N VAL A 110 14.57 -12.65 2.32
CA VAL A 110 13.58 -11.67 1.86
C VAL A 110 12.49 -12.39 1.07
N HIS A 111 11.24 -12.19 1.48
CA HIS A 111 10.07 -12.59 0.71
C HIS A 111 9.24 -11.39 0.28
N VAL A 112 8.52 -11.54 -0.83
CA VAL A 112 7.59 -10.53 -1.35
C VAL A 112 6.19 -11.13 -1.40
N LEU A 113 5.24 -10.45 -0.76
CA LEU A 113 3.80 -10.66 -0.95
C LEU A 113 3.30 -9.72 -2.06
N PRO A 114 3.07 -10.21 -3.29
CA PRO A 114 2.54 -9.38 -4.37
C PRO A 114 1.04 -9.13 -4.19
N ILE A 115 0.66 -7.86 -4.02
CA ILE A 115 -0.72 -7.42 -4.18
C ILE A 115 -0.83 -6.72 -5.55
N GLY A 116 -1.61 -7.35 -6.44
CA GLY A 116 -1.79 -6.93 -7.82
C GLY A 116 -0.98 -7.75 -8.83
N LYS A 117 -1.53 -7.90 -10.04
CA LYS A 117 -0.94 -8.74 -11.10
C LYS A 117 0.48 -8.31 -11.49
N LYS A 118 0.79 -7.01 -11.48
CA LYS A 118 2.11 -6.52 -11.92
C LYS A 118 3.25 -6.87 -10.97
N ALA A 119 3.01 -6.87 -9.66
CA ALA A 119 3.96 -7.41 -8.68
C ALA A 119 4.11 -8.92 -8.86
N MET A 120 3.01 -9.65 -9.06
CA MET A 120 3.06 -11.09 -9.26
C MET A 120 3.91 -11.47 -10.47
N ASP A 121 3.63 -10.86 -11.64
CA ASP A 121 4.39 -11.06 -12.88
C ASP A 121 5.90 -10.83 -12.66
N GLN A 122 6.24 -9.82 -11.84
CA GLN A 122 7.62 -9.41 -11.61
C GLN A 122 8.38 -10.29 -10.63
N PHE A 123 7.73 -10.72 -9.54
CA PHE A 123 8.41 -11.40 -8.43
C PHE A 123 8.28 -12.92 -8.47
N LYS A 124 7.27 -13.48 -9.15
CA LYS A 124 7.03 -14.94 -9.24
C LYS A 124 8.25 -15.73 -9.72
N ARG A 125 9.12 -15.13 -10.55
CA ARG A 125 10.33 -15.75 -11.11
C ARG A 125 11.62 -15.43 -10.34
N THR A 126 11.50 -14.75 -9.20
CA THR A 126 12.64 -14.35 -8.37
C THR A 126 12.74 -15.22 -7.13
N SER A 127 13.91 -15.26 -6.50
CA SER A 127 14.13 -15.96 -5.22
C SER A 127 13.32 -15.38 -4.06
N TRP A 128 12.69 -14.21 -4.24
CA TRP A 128 11.85 -13.57 -3.23
C TRP A 128 10.39 -14.06 -3.24
N HIS A 129 10.01 -14.93 -4.18
CA HIS A 129 8.70 -15.54 -4.19
C HIS A 129 8.68 -16.78 -3.30
N THR A 130 7.63 -16.93 -2.50
CA THR A 130 7.35 -18.14 -1.71
C THR A 130 5.95 -18.67 -2.02
N THR A 131 5.81 -19.99 -1.93
CA THR A 131 4.54 -20.72 -2.08
C THR A 131 3.65 -20.62 -0.84
N ASP A 132 4.19 -20.20 0.30
CA ASP A 132 3.49 -20.14 1.58
C ASP A 132 2.57 -18.92 1.72
N LEU A 133 2.55 -18.08 0.69
CA LEU A 133 1.78 -16.84 0.64
C LEU A 133 0.71 -16.91 -0.46
N PRO A 134 -0.46 -16.28 -0.26
CA PRO A 134 -1.51 -16.22 -1.27
C PRO A 134 -1.03 -15.60 -2.57
N THR A 135 -1.32 -16.27 -3.68
CA THR A 135 -0.96 -15.78 -5.02
C THR A 135 -2.07 -14.98 -5.70
N ASP A 136 -3.33 -15.19 -5.31
CA ASP A 136 -4.48 -14.53 -5.93
C ASP A 136 -5.02 -13.35 -5.10
N LEU A 137 -4.15 -12.35 -4.94
CA LEU A 137 -4.51 -11.07 -4.30
C LEU A 137 -4.86 -9.99 -5.32
N ALA A 138 -4.86 -10.31 -6.62
CA ALA A 138 -5.26 -9.40 -7.68
C ALA A 138 -6.76 -9.03 -7.57
N ARG A 139 -7.60 -9.98 -7.16
CA ARG A 139 -9.06 -9.81 -7.00
C ARG A 139 -9.46 -8.73 -5.98
N LEU A 140 -8.55 -8.36 -5.06
CA LEU A 140 -8.80 -7.29 -4.08
C LEU A 140 -9.11 -5.93 -4.74
N PHE A 141 -8.65 -5.71 -5.97
CA PHE A 141 -8.92 -4.46 -6.69
C PHE A 141 -10.21 -4.49 -7.52
N ASP A 142 -10.87 -5.65 -7.65
CA ASP A 142 -12.14 -5.76 -8.38
C ASP A 142 -13.28 -5.18 -7.54
N ASP A 143 -13.26 -5.44 -6.23
CA ASP A 143 -14.11 -4.81 -5.22
C ASP A 143 -13.30 -4.52 -3.95
N LEU A 144 -12.67 -3.34 -3.92
CA LEU A 144 -11.79 -2.95 -2.82
C LEU A 144 -12.61 -2.52 -1.60
N SER A 145 -12.83 -3.45 -0.68
CA SER A 145 -13.56 -3.26 0.57
C SER A 145 -12.76 -3.74 1.79
N PHE A 146 -13.15 -3.24 2.97
CA PHE A 146 -12.50 -3.62 4.23
C PHE A 146 -12.60 -5.14 4.48
N ASP A 147 -13.75 -5.74 4.19
CA ASP A 147 -14.01 -7.16 4.44
C ASP A 147 -13.12 -8.08 3.60
N GLN A 148 -12.73 -7.65 2.40
CA GLN A 148 -11.79 -8.40 1.56
C GLN A 148 -10.33 -8.21 2.00
N VAL A 149 -9.99 -7.05 2.55
CA VAL A 149 -8.61 -6.72 2.96
C VAL A 149 -8.29 -7.25 4.36
N ALA A 150 -9.27 -7.26 5.27
CA ALA A 150 -9.08 -7.68 6.65
C ALA A 150 -8.50 -9.11 6.81
N PRO A 151 -8.88 -10.12 5.99
CA PRO A 151 -8.25 -11.44 6.01
C PRO A 151 -6.77 -11.42 5.61
N VAL A 152 -6.37 -10.54 4.68
CA VAL A 152 -4.96 -10.41 4.26
C VAL A 152 -4.13 -9.78 5.37
N ALA A 153 -4.66 -8.74 6.02
CA ALA A 153 -4.02 -8.17 7.20
C ALA A 153 -3.91 -9.19 8.35
N GLN A 154 -4.96 -9.99 8.56
CA GLN A 154 -4.93 -11.07 9.56
C GLN A 154 -3.84 -12.09 9.25
N LEU A 155 -3.71 -12.54 8.00
CA LEU A 155 -2.63 -13.44 7.60
C LEU A 155 -1.24 -12.84 7.90
N LEU A 156 -1.02 -11.55 7.58
CA LEU A 156 0.26 -10.89 7.88
C LEU A 156 0.54 -10.83 9.38
N MET A 157 -0.49 -10.60 10.18
CA MET A 157 -0.40 -10.59 11.64
C MET A 157 -0.10 -11.97 12.19
N ASP A 158 -0.77 -13.02 11.69
CA ASP A 158 -0.57 -14.40 12.14
C ASP A 158 0.84 -14.89 11.80
N LYS A 159 1.31 -14.58 10.58
CA LYS A 159 2.67 -14.89 10.10
C LYS A 159 3.78 -14.13 10.84
N PHE A 160 3.44 -13.02 11.47
CA PHE A 160 4.35 -12.36 12.39
C PHE A 160 4.27 -13.05 13.75
N ALA A 161 3.08 -13.21 14.32
CA ALA A 161 2.89 -13.78 15.65
C ALA A 161 3.45 -15.22 15.78
N ASP A 162 3.40 -16.02 14.71
CA ASP A 162 3.97 -17.38 14.66
C ASP A 162 5.50 -17.42 14.43
N GLY A 163 6.12 -16.29 14.14
CA GLY A 163 7.56 -16.16 13.85
C GLY A 163 8.01 -16.61 12.47
N SER A 164 7.09 -16.77 11.52
CA SER A 164 7.44 -16.95 10.11
C SER A 164 8.20 -15.75 9.55
N TYR A 165 7.85 -14.53 10.01
CA TYR A 165 8.53 -13.29 9.67
C TYR A 165 8.79 -12.41 10.89
N ASP A 166 9.98 -11.81 10.92
CA ASP A 166 10.43 -10.91 11.98
C ASP A 166 10.11 -9.45 11.67
N ARG A 167 9.85 -9.16 10.39
CA ARG A 167 9.54 -7.81 9.90
C ARG A 167 8.60 -7.87 8.71
N VAL A 168 7.55 -7.05 8.75
CA VAL A 168 6.60 -6.88 7.63
C VAL A 168 6.58 -5.41 7.23
N VAL A 169 6.82 -5.13 5.95
CA VAL A 169 6.93 -3.77 5.42
C VAL A 169 6.01 -3.60 4.22
N LEU A 170 5.17 -2.58 4.23
CA LEU A 170 4.33 -2.20 3.10
C LEU A 170 5.12 -1.29 2.16
N VAL A 171 5.07 -1.58 0.86
CA VAL A 171 5.64 -0.73 -0.18
C VAL A 171 4.55 -0.40 -1.19
N TYR A 172 4.13 0.86 -1.21
CA TYR A 172 3.00 1.33 -2.00
C TYR A 172 3.18 2.78 -2.46
N ASN A 173 2.36 3.21 -3.41
CA ASN A 173 2.35 4.59 -3.86
C ASN A 173 1.28 5.36 -3.08
N ARG A 174 1.68 6.29 -2.21
CA ARG A 174 0.76 7.18 -1.52
C ARG A 174 0.25 8.26 -2.48
N PHE A 175 -1.06 8.43 -2.52
CA PHE A 175 -1.70 9.46 -3.32
C PHE A 175 -1.51 10.85 -2.69
N LYS A 176 -0.72 11.72 -3.33
CA LYS A 176 -0.63 13.14 -2.94
C LYS A 176 -1.59 13.98 -3.77
N ASN A 177 -1.51 13.85 -5.09
CA ASN A 177 -2.44 14.47 -6.03
C ASN A 177 -2.43 13.69 -7.35
N ALA A 178 -3.23 14.12 -8.32
CA ALA A 178 -3.35 13.45 -9.62
C ALA A 178 -2.03 13.24 -10.37
N ALA A 179 -1.07 14.18 -10.24
CA ALA A 179 0.20 14.15 -10.94
C ALA A 179 1.35 13.55 -10.12
N THR A 180 1.25 13.54 -8.79
CA THR A 180 2.33 13.14 -7.89
C THR A 180 1.93 11.92 -7.06
N GLN A 181 2.65 10.83 -7.27
CA GLN A 181 2.59 9.61 -6.46
C GLN A 181 3.91 9.48 -5.71
N VAL A 182 3.84 9.31 -4.39
CA VAL A 182 5.03 9.18 -3.54
C VAL A 182 5.18 7.72 -3.16
N VAL A 183 6.32 7.12 -3.50
CA VAL A 183 6.64 5.76 -3.04
C VAL A 183 6.85 5.81 -1.54
N THR A 184 5.99 5.13 -0.79
CA THR A 184 6.03 5.05 0.67
C THR A 184 6.47 3.65 1.05
N THR A 185 7.46 3.58 1.93
CA THR A 185 7.86 2.37 2.63
C THR A 185 7.43 2.54 4.08
N GLU A 186 6.52 1.69 4.54
CA GLU A 186 5.90 1.81 5.86
C GLU A 186 6.04 0.48 6.59
N GLN A 187 6.65 0.50 7.78
CA GLN A 187 6.70 -0.70 8.59
C GLN A 187 5.31 -1.03 9.13
N PHE A 188 4.87 -2.26 8.88
CA PHE A 188 3.60 -2.78 9.34
C PHE A 188 3.76 -3.48 10.69
N LEU A 189 4.75 -4.38 10.78
CA LEU A 189 5.08 -5.14 11.98
C LEU A 189 6.62 -5.26 12.11
N PRO A 190 7.19 -5.23 13.33
CA PRO A 190 6.52 -4.94 14.61
C PRO A 190 5.98 -3.50 14.69
N ILE A 191 4.92 -3.30 15.47
CA ILE A 191 4.40 -1.96 15.77
C ILE A 191 5.41 -1.16 16.61
N GLY A 192 5.43 0.17 16.46
CA GLY A 192 6.26 1.05 17.30
C GLY A 192 7.74 1.16 16.92
N ALA A 193 8.27 0.28 16.09
CA ALA A 193 9.61 0.44 15.52
C ALA A 193 9.58 1.46 14.36
N GLN A 194 9.40 2.74 14.71
CA GLN A 194 9.58 3.85 13.80
C GLN A 194 10.95 4.50 14.00
N HIS A 195 12.05 3.76 13.89
CA HIS A 195 13.38 4.37 13.75
C HIS A 195 14.07 3.79 12.51
N GLU A 196 14.72 4.69 11.77
CA GLU A 196 15.50 4.52 10.53
C GLU A 196 14.73 4.66 9.20
N GLY A 197 14.55 5.93 8.76
CA GLY A 197 14.59 6.26 7.32
C GLY A 197 13.30 6.78 6.66
N THR A 198 12.16 6.82 7.34
CA THR A 198 10.92 7.33 6.70
C THR A 198 10.85 8.85 6.75
N THR A 199 11.21 9.48 5.65
CA THR A 199 11.05 10.92 5.40
C THR A 199 9.56 11.25 5.21
N SER A 200 8.83 11.37 6.32
CA SER A 200 7.50 11.98 6.33
C SER A 200 7.23 12.61 7.69
N ALA A 201 7.90 13.74 7.93
CA ALA A 201 7.64 14.68 9.01
C ALA A 201 6.31 15.46 8.83
N GLU A 202 5.24 14.79 8.39
CA GLU A 202 3.91 15.38 8.20
C GLU A 202 2.84 14.51 8.87
N ALA A 203 3.04 14.17 10.14
CA ALA A 203 1.98 13.76 11.06
C ALA A 203 2.45 13.84 12.52
N ALA A 204 3.19 14.90 12.88
CA ALA A 204 3.19 15.32 14.28
C ALA A 204 1.79 15.89 14.54
N ALA A 205 0.83 15.02 14.84
CA ALA A 205 -0.45 15.43 15.38
C ALA A 205 -0.13 16.34 16.58
N LYS A 206 -0.63 17.58 16.53
CA LYS A 206 -0.70 18.44 17.72
C LYS A 206 -1.19 17.57 18.87
N PRO A 207 -0.60 17.66 20.08
CA PRO A 207 -1.08 16.87 21.21
C PRO A 207 -2.56 17.21 21.37
N ALA A 208 -3.42 16.27 20.97
CA ALA A 208 -4.83 16.36 21.28
C ALA A 208 -4.89 16.46 22.81
N ALA A 209 -5.71 17.39 23.32
CA ALA A 209 -5.96 17.52 24.75
C ALA A 209 -6.11 16.11 25.33
N LYS A 210 -5.34 15.79 26.37
CA LYS A 210 -5.42 14.51 27.08
C LYS A 210 -6.85 14.38 27.60
N ALA A 211 -7.72 13.78 26.79
CA ALA A 211 -9.04 13.38 27.25
C ALA A 211 -8.78 12.24 28.23
N GLU A 212 -9.03 12.49 29.51
CA GLU A 212 -8.99 11.44 30.53
C GLU A 212 -10.17 10.51 30.25
N HIS A 213 -9.85 9.36 29.66
CA HIS A 213 -10.82 8.31 29.42
C HIS A 213 -10.78 7.32 30.58
N ILE A 214 -11.94 7.01 31.14
CA ILE A 214 -12.11 5.83 31.99
C ILE A 214 -11.98 4.61 31.06
N MET A 215 -11.06 3.71 31.39
CA MET A 215 -10.70 2.55 30.58
C MET A 215 -11.38 1.32 31.18
N GLU A 216 -12.26 0.68 30.42
CA GLU A 216 -12.92 -0.56 30.82
C GLU A 216 -12.70 -1.63 29.75
N PRO A 217 -12.27 -2.87 30.10
CA PRO A 217 -11.95 -3.36 31.45
C PRO A 217 -10.59 -2.89 32.00
N ASP A 218 -9.54 -2.89 31.17
CA ASP A 218 -8.20 -2.38 31.51
C ASP A 218 -7.46 -1.95 30.23
N ARG A 219 -6.39 -1.17 30.38
CA ARG A 219 -5.64 -0.62 29.23
C ARG A 219 -5.01 -1.71 28.35
N ALA A 220 -4.44 -2.76 28.95
CA ALA A 220 -3.73 -3.79 28.20
C ALA A 220 -4.72 -4.58 27.32
N THR A 221 -5.88 -4.95 27.87
CA THR A 221 -6.96 -5.61 27.12
C THR A 221 -7.46 -4.75 25.96
N ILE A 222 -7.64 -3.44 26.18
CA ILE A 222 -8.07 -2.52 25.13
C ILE A 222 -7.02 -2.44 24.02
N VAL A 223 -5.73 -2.30 24.36
CA VAL A 223 -4.64 -2.26 23.39
C VAL A 223 -4.59 -3.55 22.57
N GLU A 224 -4.70 -4.72 23.23
CA GLU A 224 -4.67 -6.01 22.53
C GLU A 224 -5.81 -6.15 21.51
N GLN A 225 -6.99 -5.58 21.80
CA GLN A 225 -8.13 -5.61 20.88
C GLN A 225 -8.07 -4.55 19.78
N ILE A 226 -7.50 -3.37 20.07
CA ILE A 226 -7.44 -2.27 19.10
C ILE A 226 -6.30 -2.45 18.11
N ILE A 227 -5.14 -2.99 18.51
CA ILE A 227 -3.99 -3.20 17.59
C ILE A 227 -4.40 -3.97 16.32
N PRO A 228 -5.05 -5.15 16.40
CA PRO A 228 -5.57 -5.86 15.23
C PRO A 228 -6.43 -5.00 14.31
N LYS A 229 -7.34 -4.20 14.88
CA LYS A 229 -8.23 -3.33 14.12
C LYS A 229 -7.43 -2.23 13.42
N SER A 230 -6.46 -1.64 14.12
CA SER A 230 -5.55 -0.62 13.57
C SER A 230 -4.72 -1.15 12.41
N LEU A 231 -4.15 -2.35 12.53
CA LEU A 231 -3.37 -2.97 11.46
C LEU A 231 -4.23 -3.29 10.23
N LYS A 232 -5.44 -3.83 10.42
CA LYS A 232 -6.40 -4.06 9.32
C LYS A 232 -6.74 -2.77 8.58
N VAL A 233 -6.98 -1.70 9.34
CA VAL A 233 -7.29 -0.36 8.83
C VAL A 233 -6.10 0.25 8.10
N GLN A 234 -4.88 0.07 8.61
CA GLN A 234 -3.64 0.55 8.00
C GLN A 234 -3.40 -0.10 6.64
N LEU A 235 -3.55 -1.43 6.52
CA LEU A 235 -3.44 -2.11 5.22
C LEU A 235 -4.53 -1.65 4.24
N TYR A 236 -5.77 -1.52 4.71
CA TYR A 236 -6.87 -1.04 3.88
C TYR A 236 -6.64 0.38 3.37
N LYS A 237 -6.18 1.28 4.24
CA LYS A 237 -5.76 2.64 3.85
C LYS A 237 -4.66 2.61 2.80
N ALA A 238 -3.60 1.82 2.99
CA ALA A 238 -2.49 1.72 2.04
C ALA A 238 -2.97 1.24 0.65
N LEU A 239 -3.92 0.30 0.60
CA LEU A 239 -4.53 -0.15 -0.65
C LEU A 239 -5.40 0.92 -1.31
N LEU A 240 -6.20 1.66 -0.54
CA LEU A 240 -6.99 2.78 -1.06
C LEU A 240 -6.10 3.88 -1.63
N ASP A 241 -5.04 4.27 -0.90
CA ASP A 241 -4.05 5.24 -1.35
C ASP A 241 -3.38 4.80 -2.65
N SER A 242 -2.95 3.53 -2.72
CA SER A 242 -2.33 2.96 -3.92
C SER A 242 -3.30 2.91 -5.11
N HIS A 243 -4.57 2.58 -4.87
CA HIS A 243 -5.61 2.54 -5.90
C HIS A 243 -5.92 3.94 -6.46
N ALA A 244 -5.98 4.98 -5.62
CA ALA A 244 -6.11 6.35 -6.10
C ALA A 244 -4.85 6.81 -6.86
N ALA A 245 -3.66 6.49 -6.34
CA ALA A 245 -2.38 6.78 -7.00
C ALA A 245 -2.27 6.11 -8.38
N GLU A 246 -2.77 4.89 -8.54
CA GLU A 246 -2.83 4.18 -9.81
C GLU A 246 -3.65 4.95 -10.86
N HIS A 247 -4.88 5.35 -10.52
CA HIS A 247 -5.74 6.06 -11.46
C HIS A 247 -5.25 7.47 -11.75
N GLY A 248 -4.62 8.15 -10.78
CA GLY A 248 -3.90 9.40 -11.00
C GLY A 248 -2.76 9.24 -12.02
N ALA A 249 -1.86 8.30 -11.76
CA ALA A 249 -0.73 8.01 -12.65
C ALA A 249 -1.18 7.61 -14.06
N ARG A 250 -2.23 6.80 -14.19
CA ARG A 250 -2.81 6.41 -15.48
C ARG A 250 -3.45 7.60 -16.19
N MET A 251 -4.21 8.43 -15.49
CA MET A 251 -4.79 9.63 -16.06
C MET A 251 -3.71 10.57 -16.62
N THR A 252 -2.61 10.78 -15.88
CA THR A 252 -1.47 11.58 -16.34
C THR A 252 -0.73 10.93 -17.51
N ALA A 253 -0.53 9.61 -17.48
CA ALA A 253 0.11 8.88 -18.58
C ALA A 253 -0.71 8.97 -19.87
N MET A 254 -2.03 8.77 -19.78
CA MET A 254 -2.94 8.91 -20.93
C MET A 254 -3.00 10.35 -21.44
N HIS A 255 -2.96 11.33 -20.53
CA HIS A 255 -2.90 12.73 -20.92
C HIS A 255 -1.64 13.06 -21.73
N LYS A 256 -0.48 12.53 -21.33
CA LYS A 256 0.77 12.71 -22.08
C LYS A 256 0.81 11.95 -23.41
N ALA A 257 0.00 10.90 -23.55
CA ALA A 257 -0.08 10.07 -24.75
C ALA A 257 -1.12 10.57 -25.77
N THR A 258 -1.94 11.57 -25.42
CA THR A 258 -3.01 12.15 -26.25
C THR A 258 -2.55 13.45 -26.90
#